data_AF-A0A5C4RYR0-F1
#
_entry.id   AF-A0A5C4RYR0-F1
#
_cell.length_a   1.000
_cell.length_b   1.000
_cell.length_c   1.000
_cell.angle_alpha   90.00
_cell.angle_beta   90.00
_cell.angle_gamma   90.00
#
_symmetry.space_group_name_H-M   'P 1'
#
loop_
_entity.id
_entity.type
_entity.pdbx_description
1 polymer ?
#
loop_
_entity_poly.entity_id
_entity_poly.type
_entity_poly.pdbx_seq_one_letter_code
_entity_poly.pdbx_strand_id
1 'polypeptide(L)'
;MARLDNASAVELFLKCWNGGALPDKSEVTQFVDYELGGHALAITLLARLGRACSWQKLQKLWREQGTASAAARHPDGRLDSLDLSFALTEKLLAREPGALDLWQFVALFPDGLDEESMALWEEVSGHATARIVLVEHNLISFRAERITMLPPVARYALGRSTCNLPDENGFNWLSARNHAYQYFLAISRYANDARSTNASIQSRSRSSAELWAIGQLCGAEKVAGCFDLNLLWQLHRQLRNVYVFNILAGQVVLKIINEIIGDPLSFFMLGNLEYRLGKVDTASENFAQAIMLYEKEQDRLGLANVQHSLGELKLGLGEEVKARESFEKAKELYEKEQNQLGLANALLSLGDLERQLGELGKAREDYERAKELYEREQNQLSLAHALKFLGDLEAGLGEVVKARESYERAIELYKKEQSQLGEGHVQKSWVCSTKCVNGRNQTGSRPSNLMENWL
;
A
#
# COMPACT_ATOMS: atom_id res chain seq x y z
N MET A 1 8.53 -27.63 -6.38
CA MET A 1 9.23 -28.26 -5.23
C MET A 1 9.62 -29.66 -5.66
N ALA A 2 10.86 -30.10 -5.38
CA ALA A 2 11.33 -31.42 -5.78
C ALA A 2 10.65 -32.52 -4.95
N ARG A 3 10.28 -33.63 -5.59
CA ARG A 3 9.78 -34.86 -4.93
C ARG A 3 10.91 -35.44 -4.08
N LEU A 4 10.62 -35.73 -2.82
CA LEU A 4 11.57 -36.42 -1.95
C LEU A 4 11.70 -37.88 -2.39
N ASP A 5 12.89 -38.47 -2.22
CA ASP A 5 13.03 -39.92 -2.31
C ASP A 5 12.24 -40.60 -1.18
N ASN A 6 11.91 -41.88 -1.36
CA ASN A 6 11.03 -42.60 -0.44
C ASN A 6 11.56 -42.65 0.99
N ALA A 7 12.87 -42.77 1.20
CA ALA A 7 13.44 -42.84 2.54
C ALA A 7 13.31 -41.48 3.25
N SER A 8 13.68 -40.39 2.58
CA SER A 8 13.55 -39.03 3.08
C SER A 8 12.09 -38.63 3.33
N ALA A 9 11.17 -39.06 2.46
CA ALA A 9 9.74 -38.80 2.59
C ALA A 9 9.14 -39.46 3.84
N VAL A 10 9.49 -40.73 4.10
CA VAL A 10 9.05 -41.46 5.29
C VAL A 10 9.68 -40.87 6.54
N GLU A 11 10.96 -40.54 6.52
CA GLU A 11 11.63 -39.88 7.64
C GLU A 11 10.96 -38.55 7.99
N LEU A 12 10.63 -37.73 6.98
CA LEU A 12 9.89 -36.48 7.17
C LEU A 12 8.51 -36.75 7.79
N PHE A 13 7.77 -37.74 7.31
CA PHE A 13 6.46 -38.09 7.87
C PHE A 13 6.57 -38.46 9.35
N LEU A 14 7.50 -39.35 9.70
CA LEU A 14 7.72 -39.80 11.08
C LEU A 14 8.16 -38.66 11.99
N LYS A 15 9.00 -37.76 11.48
CA LYS A 15 9.46 -36.57 12.22
C LYS A 15 8.35 -35.57 12.46
N CYS A 16 7.44 -35.40 11.50
CA CYS A 16 6.32 -34.46 11.62
C CYS A 16 5.12 -35.06 12.35
N TRP A 17 5.00 -36.39 12.37
CA TRP A 17 3.91 -37.10 13.03
C TRP A 17 3.87 -36.73 14.50
N ASN A 18 2.74 -36.17 14.91
CA ASN A 18 2.53 -35.77 16.29
C ASN A 18 1.20 -36.31 16.79
N GLY A 19 1.03 -37.63 16.67
CA GLY A 19 -0.16 -38.36 17.11
C GLY A 19 0.20 -39.61 17.91
N GLY A 20 -0.80 -40.46 18.15
CA GLY A 20 -0.62 -41.75 18.81
C GLY A 20 0.24 -42.74 18.02
N ALA A 21 0.31 -43.98 18.51
CA ALA A 21 1.12 -45.04 17.90
C ALA A 21 0.81 -45.23 16.40
N LEU A 22 1.88 -45.27 15.59
CA LEU A 22 1.83 -45.58 14.17
C LEU A 22 1.84 -47.10 13.95
N PRO A 23 1.33 -47.59 12.80
CA PRO A 23 1.45 -48.98 12.41
C PRO A 23 2.90 -49.33 12.05
N ASP A 24 3.12 -50.53 11.50
CA ASP A 24 4.44 -50.92 11.00
C ASP A 24 4.96 -49.93 9.94
N LYS A 25 6.28 -49.77 9.91
CA LYS A 25 6.99 -48.84 9.01
C LYS A 25 6.68 -49.14 7.54
N SER A 26 6.38 -50.39 7.20
CA SER A 26 5.97 -50.80 5.85
C SER A 26 4.67 -50.11 5.40
N GLU A 27 3.66 -50.05 6.26
CA GLU A 27 2.36 -49.43 5.97
C GLU A 27 2.49 -47.91 5.81
N VAL A 28 3.25 -47.26 6.70
CA VAL A 28 3.55 -45.82 6.60
C VAL A 28 4.32 -45.51 5.30
N THR A 29 5.28 -46.37 4.94
CA THR A 29 6.05 -46.23 3.70
C THR A 29 5.15 -46.32 2.47
N GLN A 30 4.24 -47.30 2.45
CA GLN A 30 3.29 -47.45 1.36
C GLN A 30 2.39 -46.21 1.24
N PHE A 31 1.86 -45.70 2.35
CA PHE A 31 1.02 -44.50 2.32
C PHE A 31 1.79 -43.27 1.79
N VAL A 32 2.99 -43.01 2.30
CA VAL A 32 3.78 -41.83 1.91
C VAL A 32 4.21 -41.88 0.44
N ASP A 33 4.58 -43.04 -0.09
CA ASP A 33 5.00 -43.17 -1.48
C ASP A 33 3.81 -43.16 -2.46
N TYR A 34 2.81 -44.02 -2.24
CA TYR A 34 1.73 -44.21 -3.20
C TYR A 34 0.66 -43.13 -3.15
N GLU A 35 0.27 -42.69 -1.94
CA GLU A 35 -0.80 -41.72 -1.75
C GLU A 35 -0.28 -40.28 -1.77
N LEU A 36 0.87 -40.01 -1.16
CA LEU A 36 1.41 -38.64 -1.02
C LEU A 36 2.46 -38.27 -2.06
N GLY A 37 2.88 -39.24 -2.87
CA GLY A 37 3.77 -39.02 -4.01
C GLY A 37 5.09 -38.34 -3.65
N GLY A 38 5.58 -38.45 -2.40
CA GLY A 38 6.81 -37.79 -1.94
C GLY A 38 6.74 -36.25 -1.87
N HIS A 39 5.55 -35.64 -1.89
CA HIS A 39 5.41 -34.19 -1.80
C HIS A 39 5.59 -33.69 -0.36
N ALA A 40 6.73 -33.05 -0.07
CA ALA A 40 7.10 -32.64 1.29
C ALA A 40 6.01 -31.86 2.04
N LEU A 41 5.30 -30.94 1.37
CA LEU A 41 4.20 -30.19 2.00
C LEU A 41 2.99 -31.07 2.31
N ALA A 42 2.60 -31.99 1.43
CA ALA A 42 1.45 -32.88 1.63
C ALA A 42 1.72 -33.83 2.81
N ILE A 43 2.96 -34.37 2.85
CA ILE A 43 3.48 -35.15 3.97
C ILE A 43 3.41 -34.36 5.28
N THR A 44 3.92 -33.13 5.28
CA THR A 44 3.96 -32.29 6.48
C THR A 44 2.55 -31.97 6.99
N LEU A 45 1.64 -31.56 6.10
CA LEU A 45 0.26 -31.22 6.46
C LEU A 45 -0.49 -32.41 7.06
N LEU A 46 -0.41 -33.59 6.41
CA LEU A 46 -1.10 -34.78 6.90
C LEU A 46 -0.50 -35.34 8.19
N ALA A 47 0.83 -35.39 8.29
CA ALA A 47 1.49 -35.89 9.50
C ALA A 47 1.08 -35.07 10.73
N ARG A 48 0.86 -33.76 10.56
CA ARG A 48 0.38 -32.87 11.64
C ARG A 48 -1.05 -33.15 12.08
N LEU A 49 -1.92 -33.67 11.20
CA LEU A 49 -3.28 -34.08 11.58
C LEU A 49 -3.29 -35.22 12.63
N GLY A 50 -2.17 -35.92 12.81
CA GLY A 50 -1.99 -36.88 13.89
C GLY A 50 -2.26 -36.31 15.30
N ARG A 51 -2.12 -34.99 15.49
CA ARG A 51 -2.47 -34.31 16.75
C ARG A 51 -3.94 -34.44 17.10
N ALA A 52 -4.79 -34.40 16.09
CA ALA A 52 -6.23 -34.36 16.27
C ALA A 52 -6.92 -35.68 15.96
N CYS A 53 -6.24 -36.63 15.31
CA CYS A 53 -6.83 -37.93 14.99
C CYS A 53 -5.81 -39.07 14.97
N SER A 54 -6.27 -40.28 15.30
CA SER A 54 -5.43 -41.48 15.21
C SER A 54 -5.12 -41.84 13.75
N TRP A 55 -4.08 -42.65 13.54
CA TRP A 55 -3.73 -43.17 12.21
C TRP A 55 -4.92 -43.79 11.47
N GLN A 56 -5.72 -44.64 12.14
CA GLN A 56 -6.88 -45.29 11.52
C GLN A 56 -7.94 -44.27 11.12
N LYS A 57 -8.15 -43.23 11.94
CA LYS A 57 -9.10 -42.16 11.63
C LYS A 57 -8.61 -41.30 10.48
N LEU A 58 -7.31 -41.00 10.41
CA LEU A 58 -6.70 -40.26 9.30
C LEU A 58 -6.87 -41.00 7.97
N GLN A 59 -6.55 -42.29 7.92
CA GLN A 59 -6.74 -43.11 6.72
C GLN A 59 -8.22 -43.16 6.27
N LYS A 60 -9.14 -43.27 7.23
CA LYS A 60 -10.58 -43.23 6.93
C LYS A 60 -10.97 -41.89 6.31
N LEU A 61 -10.57 -40.78 6.92
CA LEU A 61 -10.83 -39.43 6.41
C LEU A 61 -10.20 -39.20 5.02
N TRP A 62 -8.98 -39.70 4.80
CA TRP A 62 -8.31 -39.67 3.50
C TRP A 62 -9.11 -40.37 2.41
N ARG A 63 -9.55 -41.61 2.67
CA ARG A 63 -10.36 -42.38 1.71
C ARG A 63 -11.71 -41.73 1.44
N GLU A 64 -12.38 -41.23 2.47
CA GLU A 64 -13.66 -40.50 2.34
C GLU A 64 -13.49 -39.25 1.48
N GLN A 65 -12.46 -38.44 1.76
CA GLN A 65 -12.18 -37.22 1.01
C GLN A 65 -11.75 -37.50 -0.44
N GLY A 66 -10.92 -38.54 -0.65
CA GLY A 66 -10.51 -38.99 -1.97
C GLY A 66 -11.69 -39.47 -2.81
N THR A 67 -12.61 -40.23 -2.21
CA THR A 67 -13.83 -40.71 -2.89
C THR A 67 -14.76 -39.55 -3.26
N ALA A 68 -14.99 -38.61 -2.34
CA ALA A 68 -15.78 -37.41 -2.60
C ALA A 68 -15.16 -36.55 -3.72
N SER A 69 -13.84 -36.38 -3.70
CA SER A 69 -13.11 -35.61 -4.71
C SER A 69 -13.08 -36.29 -6.07
N ALA A 70 -13.06 -37.64 -6.11
CA ALA A 70 -13.16 -38.41 -7.35
C ALA A 70 -14.57 -38.36 -7.97
N ALA A 71 -15.62 -38.37 -7.14
CA ALA A 71 -17.01 -38.26 -7.60
C ALA A 71 -17.33 -36.89 -8.25
N ALA A 72 -16.58 -35.85 -7.90
CA ALA A 72 -16.72 -34.50 -8.42
C ALA A 72 -15.87 -34.20 -9.68
N ARG A 73 -15.16 -35.20 -10.26
CA ARG A 73 -14.14 -35.00 -11.31
C ARG A 73 -14.52 -35.56 -12.68
N HIS A 74 -13.83 -35.05 -13.72
CA HIS A 74 -13.70 -35.67 -15.04
C HIS A 74 -12.73 -36.89 -15.00
N PRO A 75 -12.89 -37.90 -15.88
CA PRO A 75 -12.29 -39.24 -15.74
C PRO A 75 -10.75 -39.34 -15.76
N ASP A 76 -10.03 -38.35 -16.31
CA ASP A 76 -8.59 -38.48 -16.63
C ASP A 76 -7.63 -37.79 -15.63
N GLY A 77 -8.13 -37.24 -14.51
CA GLY A 77 -7.30 -36.48 -13.56
C GLY A 77 -6.87 -37.27 -12.32
N ARG A 78 -5.57 -37.58 -12.17
CA ARG A 78 -5.01 -38.14 -10.92
C ARG A 78 -5.30 -37.19 -9.74
N LEU A 79 -5.74 -37.73 -8.60
CA LEU A 79 -5.96 -36.95 -7.36
C LEU A 79 -4.63 -36.30 -6.93
N ASP A 80 -4.63 -34.97 -6.78
CA ASP A 80 -3.46 -34.28 -6.26
C ASP A 80 -3.44 -34.50 -4.75
N SER A 81 -2.44 -35.24 -4.28
CA SER A 81 -2.25 -35.51 -2.86
C SER A 81 -2.22 -34.24 -2.02
N LEU A 82 -1.74 -33.13 -2.60
CA LEU A 82 -1.64 -31.85 -1.93
C LEU A 82 -3.02 -31.22 -1.72
N ASP A 83 -3.91 -31.28 -2.71
CA ASP A 83 -5.28 -30.78 -2.60
C ASP A 83 -6.08 -31.55 -1.54
N LEU A 84 -5.91 -32.88 -1.49
CA LEU A 84 -6.53 -33.71 -0.46
C LEU A 84 -5.99 -33.40 0.93
N SER A 85 -4.66 -33.21 1.06
CA SER A 85 -4.05 -32.76 2.32
C SER A 85 -4.65 -31.44 2.80
N PHE A 86 -4.78 -30.46 1.90
CA PHE A 86 -5.37 -29.16 2.23
C PHE A 86 -6.84 -29.28 2.66
N ALA A 87 -7.66 -30.04 1.93
CA ALA A 87 -9.07 -30.22 2.24
C ALA A 87 -9.29 -30.89 3.60
N LEU A 88 -8.43 -31.85 3.97
CA LEU A 88 -8.48 -32.47 5.29
C LEU A 88 -8.04 -31.52 6.39
N THR A 89 -6.99 -30.72 6.16
CA THR A 89 -6.58 -29.68 7.09
C THR A 89 -7.69 -28.65 7.30
N GLU A 90 -8.31 -28.16 6.22
CA GLU A 90 -9.48 -27.26 6.28
C GLU A 90 -10.60 -27.85 7.14
N LYS A 91 -11.03 -29.08 6.85
CA LYS A 91 -12.12 -29.75 7.57
C LYS A 91 -11.83 -29.90 9.06
N LEU A 92 -10.57 -30.08 9.44
CA LEU A 92 -10.17 -30.17 10.83
C LEU A 92 -10.21 -28.79 11.50
N LEU A 93 -9.64 -27.78 10.83
CA LEU A 93 -9.56 -26.41 11.34
C LEU A 93 -10.90 -25.68 11.39
N ALA A 94 -11.88 -26.11 10.60
CA ALA A 94 -13.23 -25.55 10.62
C ALA A 94 -13.93 -25.63 11.99
N ARG A 95 -13.43 -26.48 12.89
CA ARG A 95 -13.94 -26.61 14.27
C ARG A 95 -13.38 -25.57 15.23
N GLU A 96 -12.28 -24.92 14.85
CA GLU A 96 -11.56 -23.96 15.67
C GLU A 96 -11.98 -22.53 15.28
N PRO A 97 -12.56 -21.74 16.20
CA PRO A 97 -13.01 -20.38 15.92
C PRO A 97 -11.89 -19.51 15.32
N GLY A 98 -12.17 -18.89 14.18
CA GLY A 98 -11.25 -17.96 13.51
C GLY A 98 -10.05 -18.57 12.80
N ALA A 99 -9.84 -19.90 12.86
CA ALA A 99 -8.68 -20.53 12.22
C ALA A 99 -8.69 -20.37 10.69
N LEU A 100 -9.84 -20.63 10.04
CA LEU A 100 -9.97 -20.45 8.60
C LEU A 100 -9.93 -18.98 8.18
N ASP A 101 -10.47 -18.08 9.02
CA ASP A 101 -10.43 -16.64 8.78
C ASP A 101 -8.99 -16.11 8.85
N LEU A 102 -8.20 -16.55 9.84
CA LEU A 102 -6.78 -16.21 9.93
C LEU A 102 -5.99 -16.77 8.75
N TRP A 103 -6.31 -17.99 8.30
CA TRP A 103 -5.64 -18.58 7.15
C TRP A 103 -5.84 -17.71 5.91
N GLN A 104 -7.08 -17.31 5.61
CA GLN A 104 -7.35 -16.40 4.49
C GLN A 104 -6.73 -15.03 4.68
N PHE A 105 -6.74 -14.48 5.91
CA PHE A 105 -6.13 -13.19 6.20
C PHE A 105 -4.62 -13.19 5.96
N VAL A 106 -3.87 -14.14 6.54
CA VAL A 106 -2.41 -14.23 6.36
C VAL A 106 -2.05 -14.46 4.89
N ALA A 107 -2.89 -15.18 4.14
CA ALA A 107 -2.69 -15.42 2.72
C ALA A 107 -2.71 -14.14 1.87
N LEU A 108 -3.29 -13.03 2.37
CA LEU A 108 -3.25 -11.72 1.71
C LEU A 108 -1.85 -11.09 1.73
N PHE A 109 -0.96 -11.52 2.64
CA PHE A 109 0.34 -10.88 2.87
C PHE A 109 1.48 -11.71 2.24
N PRO A 110 1.89 -11.41 0.98
CA PRO A 110 2.90 -12.21 0.29
C PRO A 110 4.26 -12.21 0.99
N ASP A 111 4.61 -11.10 1.65
CA ASP A 111 5.87 -10.93 2.39
C ASP A 111 5.74 -11.33 3.88
N GLY A 112 4.56 -11.80 4.30
CA GLY A 112 4.23 -12.12 5.68
C GLY A 112 3.83 -10.92 6.53
N LEU A 113 3.47 -11.20 7.79
CA LEU A 113 3.02 -10.22 8.79
C LEU A 113 4.07 -10.03 9.87
N ASP A 114 4.20 -8.83 10.42
CA ASP A 114 4.94 -8.64 11.67
C ASP A 114 4.06 -8.98 12.89
N GLU A 115 4.68 -9.01 14.07
CA GLU A 115 4.00 -9.36 15.32
C GLU A 115 2.92 -8.35 15.70
N GLU A 116 3.13 -7.06 15.42
CA GLU A 116 2.16 -5.99 15.70
C GLU A 116 0.90 -6.13 14.82
N SER A 117 1.07 -6.53 13.56
CA SER A 117 -0.02 -6.77 12.62
C SER A 117 -0.81 -8.02 12.95
N MET A 118 -0.13 -9.06 13.44
CA MET A 118 -0.81 -10.24 13.98
C MET A 118 -1.62 -9.88 15.24
N ALA A 119 -1.02 -9.17 16.19
CA ALA A 119 -1.71 -8.77 17.42
C ALA A 119 -2.94 -7.89 17.13
N LEU A 120 -2.83 -6.96 16.17
CA LEU A 120 -3.95 -6.14 15.74
C LEU A 120 -5.05 -6.99 15.10
N TRP A 121 -4.70 -7.98 14.27
CA TRP A 121 -5.70 -8.90 13.73
C TRP A 121 -6.41 -9.69 14.82
N GLU A 122 -5.67 -10.19 15.82
CA GLU A 122 -6.22 -10.94 16.97
C GLU A 122 -7.18 -10.07 17.79
N GLU A 123 -6.85 -8.78 17.97
CA GLU A 123 -7.71 -7.79 18.63
C GLU A 123 -9.01 -7.55 17.86
N VAL A 124 -8.94 -7.25 16.55
CA VAL A 124 -10.14 -6.89 15.76
C VAL A 124 -11.03 -8.09 15.43
N SER A 125 -10.47 -9.29 15.36
CA SER A 125 -11.22 -10.53 15.10
C SER A 125 -11.74 -11.19 16.38
N GLY A 126 -11.11 -10.93 17.53
CA GLY A 126 -11.39 -11.65 18.77
C GLY A 126 -10.92 -13.12 18.75
N HIS A 127 -10.03 -13.50 17.83
CA HIS A 127 -9.61 -14.88 17.60
C HIS A 127 -8.13 -15.14 17.94
N ALA A 128 -7.70 -14.78 19.15
CA ALA A 128 -6.31 -14.93 19.59
C ALA A 128 -5.76 -16.37 19.55
N THR A 129 -6.62 -17.39 19.65
CA THR A 129 -6.18 -18.80 19.61
C THR A 129 -5.93 -19.33 18.19
N ALA A 130 -6.48 -18.67 17.15
CA ALA A 130 -6.38 -19.14 15.76
C ALA A 130 -4.92 -19.29 15.31
N ARG A 131 -4.05 -18.36 15.74
CA ARG A 131 -2.62 -18.40 15.42
C ARG A 131 -1.95 -19.68 15.91
N ILE A 132 -2.24 -20.09 17.15
CA ILE A 132 -1.68 -21.31 17.75
C ILE A 132 -2.04 -22.49 16.85
N VAL A 133 -3.31 -22.62 16.49
CA VAL A 133 -3.81 -23.74 15.68
C VAL A 133 -3.12 -23.78 14.30
N LEU A 134 -2.92 -22.65 13.64
CA LEU A 134 -2.24 -22.58 12.34
C LEU A 134 -0.75 -22.94 12.43
N VAL A 135 -0.07 -22.51 13.50
CA VAL A 135 1.34 -22.89 13.77
C VAL A 135 1.44 -24.39 14.03
N GLU A 136 0.53 -24.96 14.81
CA GLU A 136 0.53 -26.40 15.13
C GLU A 136 0.36 -27.29 13.89
N HIS A 137 -0.39 -26.79 12.89
CA HIS A 137 -0.61 -27.46 11.62
C HIS A 137 0.39 -27.06 10.52
N ASN A 138 1.45 -26.30 10.86
CA ASN A 138 2.49 -25.83 9.93
C ASN A 138 1.93 -25.03 8.73
N LEU A 139 0.81 -24.33 8.90
CA LEU A 139 0.25 -23.44 7.86
C LEU A 139 0.98 -22.10 7.83
N ILE A 140 1.39 -21.61 9.00
CA ILE A 140 2.19 -20.40 9.16
C ILE A 140 3.48 -20.72 9.94
N SER A 141 4.52 -19.94 9.70
CA SER A 141 5.80 -20.07 10.41
C SER A 141 6.44 -18.73 10.67
N PHE A 142 7.13 -18.59 11.79
CA PHE A 142 7.92 -17.40 12.11
C PHE A 142 9.30 -17.49 11.48
N ARG A 143 9.64 -16.58 10.58
CA ARG A 143 10.93 -16.50 9.87
C ARG A 143 11.33 -15.05 9.68
N ALA A 144 12.58 -14.71 10.02
CA ALA A 144 13.11 -13.36 9.87
C ALA A 144 12.16 -12.29 10.45
N GLU A 145 11.69 -12.51 11.68
CA GLU A 145 10.78 -11.61 12.40
C GLU A 145 9.38 -11.44 11.78
N ARG A 146 9.04 -12.27 10.78
CA ARG A 146 7.73 -12.25 10.12
C ARG A 146 7.02 -13.60 10.19
N ILE A 147 5.71 -13.54 10.32
CA ILE A 147 4.81 -14.67 10.21
C ILE A 147 4.51 -14.86 8.73
N THR A 148 4.98 -15.97 8.19
CA THR A 148 4.95 -16.26 6.75
C THR A 148 4.13 -17.51 6.46
N MET A 149 3.52 -17.53 5.28
CA MET A 149 2.78 -18.66 4.74
C MET A 149 3.42 -19.11 3.43
N LEU A 150 3.50 -20.41 3.20
CA LEU A 150 4.03 -20.91 1.93
C LEU A 150 3.07 -20.56 0.77
N PRO A 151 3.56 -20.14 -0.41
CA PRO A 151 2.67 -19.74 -1.50
C PRO A 151 1.59 -20.75 -1.91
N PRO A 152 1.83 -22.09 -1.92
CA PRO A 152 0.77 -23.06 -2.17
C PRO A 152 -0.34 -23.04 -1.11
N VAL A 153 0.02 -22.81 0.16
CA VAL A 153 -0.91 -22.75 1.29
C VAL A 153 -1.77 -21.48 1.20
N ALA A 154 -1.16 -20.35 0.81
CA ALA A 154 -1.86 -19.09 0.58
C ALA A 154 -2.83 -19.19 -0.62
N ARG A 155 -2.37 -19.75 -1.75
CA ARG A 155 -3.21 -19.94 -2.94
C ARG A 155 -4.40 -20.84 -2.69
N TYR A 156 -4.25 -21.90 -1.90
CA TYR A 156 -5.37 -22.75 -1.53
C TYR A 156 -6.45 -21.95 -0.77
N ALA A 157 -6.07 -21.15 0.22
CA ALA A 157 -7.02 -20.37 1.01
C ALA A 157 -7.71 -19.25 0.21
N LEU A 158 -6.97 -18.50 -0.60
CA LEU A 158 -7.55 -17.46 -1.46
C LEU A 158 -8.38 -18.04 -2.62
N GLY A 159 -8.05 -19.25 -3.09
CA GLY A 159 -8.86 -19.98 -4.07
C GLY A 159 -10.25 -20.39 -3.54
N ARG A 160 -10.47 -20.32 -2.22
CA ARG A 160 -11.75 -20.56 -1.56
C ARG A 160 -12.47 -19.27 -1.15
N SER A 161 -12.01 -18.13 -1.63
CA SER A 161 -12.72 -16.85 -1.50
C SER A 161 -13.94 -16.85 -2.41
N THR A 162 -15.07 -17.38 -1.92
CA THR A 162 -16.34 -17.46 -2.68
C THR A 162 -17.47 -16.76 -1.93
N CYS A 163 -18.50 -16.34 -2.67
CA CYS A 163 -19.65 -15.62 -2.10
C CYS A 163 -20.75 -16.54 -1.55
N ASN A 164 -20.64 -17.84 -1.79
CA ASN A 164 -21.56 -18.81 -1.25
C ASN A 164 -21.21 -19.03 0.22
N LEU A 165 -22.24 -19.06 1.08
CA LEU A 165 -22.06 -19.56 2.43
C LEU A 165 -21.56 -21.01 2.31
N PRO A 166 -20.53 -21.39 3.08
CA PRO A 166 -20.00 -22.75 2.99
C PRO A 166 -21.10 -23.76 3.32
N ASP A 167 -21.12 -24.87 2.58
CA ASP A 167 -21.80 -26.09 3.03
C ASP A 167 -21.16 -26.47 4.37
N GLU A 168 -21.90 -26.38 5.47
CA GLU A 168 -21.48 -26.44 6.88
C GLU A 168 -20.01 -26.83 7.16
N ASN A 169 -19.25 -25.91 7.79
CA ASN A 169 -17.87 -26.08 8.29
C ASN A 169 -16.74 -26.00 7.23
N GLY A 170 -16.76 -24.99 6.35
CA GLY A 170 -15.67 -24.65 5.42
C GLY A 170 -15.24 -23.19 5.50
N PHE A 171 -14.37 -22.74 4.58
CA PHE A 171 -13.98 -21.32 4.50
C PHE A 171 -15.21 -20.41 4.36
N ASN A 172 -15.25 -19.36 5.19
CA ASN A 172 -16.26 -18.31 5.09
C ASN A 172 -15.59 -17.00 4.68
N TRP A 173 -15.54 -16.78 3.37
CA TRP A 173 -14.89 -15.57 2.84
C TRP A 173 -15.51 -14.28 3.39
N LEU A 174 -16.82 -14.24 3.60
CA LEU A 174 -17.48 -13.03 4.10
C LEU A 174 -17.00 -12.65 5.51
N SER A 175 -16.75 -13.63 6.38
CA SER A 175 -16.18 -13.44 7.73
C SER A 175 -14.72 -13.02 7.65
N ALA A 176 -13.88 -13.78 6.92
CA ALA A 176 -12.46 -13.50 6.76
C ALA A 176 -12.20 -12.12 6.14
N ARG A 177 -12.96 -11.76 5.11
CA ARG A 177 -12.94 -10.45 4.45
C ARG A 177 -13.33 -9.34 5.42
N ASN A 178 -14.35 -9.54 6.25
CA ASN A 178 -14.74 -8.53 7.24
C ASN A 178 -13.60 -8.26 8.23
N HIS A 179 -12.94 -9.29 8.76
CA HIS A 179 -11.75 -9.13 9.60
C HIS A 179 -10.62 -8.41 8.87
N ALA A 180 -10.38 -8.73 7.60
CA ALA A 180 -9.37 -8.04 6.78
C ALA A 180 -9.69 -6.55 6.63
N TYR A 181 -10.95 -6.17 6.36
CA TYR A 181 -11.35 -4.77 6.29
C TYR A 181 -11.21 -4.06 7.63
N GLN A 182 -11.66 -4.66 8.73
CA GLN A 182 -11.51 -4.05 10.07
C GLN A 182 -10.05 -3.78 10.39
N TYR A 183 -9.17 -4.72 10.06
CA TYR A 183 -7.73 -4.57 10.19
C TYR A 183 -7.20 -3.41 9.32
N PHE A 184 -7.51 -3.39 8.02
CA PHE A 184 -7.01 -2.34 7.12
C PHE A 184 -7.55 -0.94 7.50
N LEU A 185 -8.82 -0.84 7.87
CA LEU A 185 -9.43 0.40 8.36
C LEU A 185 -8.82 0.86 9.69
N ALA A 186 -8.36 -0.06 10.54
CA ALA A 186 -7.67 0.28 11.78
C ALA A 186 -6.29 0.90 11.50
N ILE A 187 -5.49 0.31 10.62
CA ILE A 187 -4.16 0.84 10.30
C ILE A 187 -4.22 2.14 9.48
N SER A 188 -5.27 2.35 8.67
CA SER A 188 -5.42 3.54 7.83
C SER A 188 -6.26 4.65 8.46
N ARG A 189 -6.66 4.50 9.73
CA ARG A 189 -7.56 5.43 10.44
C ARG A 189 -7.16 6.90 10.33
N TYR A 190 -5.87 7.19 10.44
CA TYR A 190 -5.32 8.57 10.41
C TYR A 190 -4.59 8.88 9.09
N ALA A 191 -4.63 7.97 8.11
CA ALA A 191 -3.81 8.07 6.92
C ALA A 191 -4.24 9.21 6.00
N ASN A 192 -5.53 9.55 6.01
CA ASN A 192 -6.10 10.65 5.23
C ASN A 192 -6.09 12.01 5.97
N ASP A 193 -5.53 12.10 7.17
CA ASP A 193 -5.43 13.38 7.87
C ASP A 193 -4.63 14.37 7.02
N ALA A 194 -5.00 15.65 7.00
CA ALA A 194 -4.26 16.67 6.25
C ALA A 194 -2.95 17.07 6.95
N ARG A 195 -2.92 16.98 8.29
CA ARG A 195 -1.73 17.28 9.10
C ARG A 195 -0.81 16.06 9.16
N SER A 196 0.49 16.30 9.26
CA SER A 196 1.50 15.26 9.43
C SER A 196 1.87 15.09 10.91
N THR A 197 0.92 14.61 11.71
CA THR A 197 1.20 14.17 13.09
C THR A 197 1.94 12.82 13.08
N ASN A 198 2.62 12.46 14.17
CA ASN A 198 3.25 11.14 14.31
C ASN A 198 2.26 9.99 14.02
N ALA A 199 1.02 10.09 14.51
CA ALA A 199 -0.02 9.10 14.26
C ALA A 199 -0.38 8.99 12.76
N SER A 200 -0.56 10.12 12.07
CA SER A 200 -0.85 10.12 10.63
C SER A 200 0.32 9.61 9.79
N ILE A 201 1.56 9.93 10.17
CA ILE A 201 2.77 9.46 9.47
C ILE A 201 2.89 7.94 9.62
N GLN A 202 2.75 7.42 10.84
CA GLN A 202 2.76 5.98 11.10
C GLN A 202 1.64 5.27 10.36
N SER A 203 0.42 5.83 10.38
CA SER A 203 -0.75 5.28 9.67
C SER A 203 -0.51 5.22 8.16
N ARG A 204 0.02 6.28 7.53
CA ARG A 204 0.38 6.28 6.10
C ARG A 204 1.49 5.29 5.79
N SER A 205 2.54 5.26 6.62
CA SER A 205 3.69 4.36 6.44
C SER A 205 3.23 2.91 6.45
N ARG A 206 2.48 2.50 7.48
CA ARG A 206 1.95 1.14 7.61
C ARG A 206 1.00 0.79 6.48
N SER A 207 0.02 1.65 6.20
CA SER A 207 -0.94 1.42 5.11
C SER A 207 -0.26 1.32 3.74
N SER A 208 0.81 2.10 3.50
CA SER A 208 1.56 2.06 2.24
C SER A 208 2.37 0.76 2.06
N ALA A 209 2.91 0.21 3.14
CA ALA A 209 3.60 -1.07 3.14
C ALA A 209 2.65 -2.23 2.83
N GLU A 210 1.37 -2.07 3.17
CA GLU A 210 0.36 -3.12 3.06
C GLU A 210 -0.54 -2.99 1.83
N LEU A 211 -0.29 -2.03 0.93
CA LEU A 211 -1.08 -1.88 -0.31
C LEU A 211 -1.10 -3.14 -1.18
N TRP A 212 -0.04 -3.95 -1.16
CA TRP A 212 -0.06 -5.24 -1.86
C TRP A 212 -1.08 -6.21 -1.28
N ALA A 213 -1.23 -6.27 0.05
CA ALA A 213 -2.22 -7.10 0.70
C ALA A 213 -3.65 -6.60 0.47
N ILE A 214 -3.84 -5.28 0.44
CA ILE A 214 -5.10 -4.65 0.03
C ILE A 214 -5.41 -5.00 -1.44
N GLY A 215 -4.41 -5.03 -2.31
CA GLY A 215 -4.56 -5.48 -3.69
C GLY A 215 -4.99 -6.94 -3.80
N GLN A 216 -4.43 -7.84 -2.97
CA GLN A 216 -4.86 -9.24 -2.88
C GLN A 216 -6.31 -9.35 -2.39
N LEU A 217 -6.72 -8.53 -1.40
CA LEU A 217 -8.09 -8.50 -0.90
C LEU A 217 -9.07 -8.12 -2.01
N CYS A 218 -8.84 -7.00 -2.68
CA CYS A 218 -9.70 -6.54 -3.77
C CYS A 218 -9.70 -7.54 -4.95
N GLY A 219 -8.56 -8.16 -5.23
CA GLY A 219 -8.44 -9.21 -6.27
C GLY A 219 -9.26 -10.45 -5.91
N ALA A 220 -9.20 -10.91 -4.66
CA ALA A 220 -9.98 -12.04 -4.18
C ALA A 220 -11.49 -11.74 -4.22
N GLU A 221 -11.91 -10.55 -3.81
CA GLU A 221 -13.32 -10.13 -3.94
C GLU A 221 -13.79 -10.06 -5.39
N LYS A 222 -12.92 -9.60 -6.30
CA LYS A 222 -13.22 -9.57 -7.75
C LYS A 222 -13.42 -10.96 -8.32
N VAL A 223 -12.58 -11.92 -7.95
CA VAL A 223 -12.73 -13.32 -8.36
C VAL A 223 -13.98 -13.93 -7.74
N ALA A 224 -14.26 -13.63 -6.47
CA ALA A 224 -15.44 -14.12 -5.77
C ALA A 224 -16.74 -13.56 -6.42
N GLY A 225 -16.73 -12.29 -6.82
CA GLY A 225 -17.91 -11.58 -7.31
C GLY A 225 -18.77 -10.97 -6.20
N CYS A 226 -18.24 -10.81 -4.98
CA CYS A 226 -18.94 -10.18 -3.86
C CYS A 226 -18.06 -9.15 -3.17
N PHE A 227 -18.30 -7.89 -3.51
CA PHE A 227 -17.70 -6.75 -2.84
C PHE A 227 -18.56 -6.30 -1.68
N ASP A 228 -17.93 -5.92 -0.58
CA ASP A 228 -18.58 -5.03 0.39
C ASP A 228 -18.32 -3.58 -0.02
N LEU A 229 -19.22 -3.02 -0.83
CA LEU A 229 -19.03 -1.66 -1.36
C LEU A 229 -18.92 -0.61 -0.24
N ASN A 230 -19.56 -0.81 0.90
CA ASN A 230 -19.48 0.15 2.01
C ASN A 230 -18.08 0.14 2.63
N LEU A 231 -17.56 -1.05 2.97
CA LEU A 231 -16.20 -1.18 3.52
C LEU A 231 -15.13 -0.76 2.49
N LEU A 232 -15.32 -1.11 1.21
CA LEU A 232 -14.43 -0.70 0.14
C LEU A 232 -14.38 0.83 -0.01
N TRP A 233 -15.53 1.50 0.02
CA TRP A 233 -15.60 2.96 -0.01
C TRP A 233 -14.90 3.61 1.17
N GLN A 234 -15.13 3.09 2.39
CA GLN A 234 -14.49 3.59 3.60
C GLN A 234 -12.97 3.47 3.52
N LEU A 235 -12.47 2.30 3.09
CA LEU A 235 -11.05 2.04 2.94
C LEU A 235 -10.45 2.92 1.84
N HIS A 236 -11.08 3.00 0.67
CA HIS A 236 -10.62 3.82 -0.44
C HIS A 236 -10.45 5.30 -0.02
N ARG A 237 -11.41 5.83 0.75
CA ARG A 237 -11.35 7.20 1.27
C ARG A 237 -10.21 7.41 2.27
N GLN A 238 -9.94 6.45 3.15
CA GLN A 238 -8.81 6.52 4.10
C GLN A 238 -7.45 6.45 3.38
N LEU A 239 -7.39 5.74 2.25
CA LEU A 239 -6.16 5.55 1.47
C LEU A 239 -5.88 6.66 0.46
N ARG A 240 -6.73 7.69 0.36
CA ARG A 240 -6.56 8.81 -0.59
C ARG A 240 -5.14 9.38 -0.60
N ASN A 241 -4.56 9.62 0.58
CA ASN A 241 -3.19 10.15 0.69
C ASN A 241 -2.12 9.05 0.72
N VAL A 242 -2.48 7.77 0.63
CA VAL A 242 -1.58 6.62 0.79
C VAL A 242 -1.06 6.08 -0.53
N TYR A 243 -1.92 6.03 -1.57
CA TYR A 243 -1.58 5.38 -2.85
C TYR A 243 -0.28 5.90 -3.48
N VAL A 244 0.04 7.18 -3.26
CA VAL A 244 1.23 7.84 -3.80
C VAL A 244 2.55 7.38 -3.19
N PHE A 245 2.54 6.83 -1.96
CA PHE A 245 3.76 6.38 -1.28
C PHE A 245 4.29 5.05 -1.80
N ASN A 246 3.46 4.26 -2.47
CA ASN A 246 3.86 3.04 -3.16
C ASN A 246 3.13 2.94 -4.49
N ILE A 247 3.71 3.59 -5.50
CA ILE A 247 3.10 3.85 -6.80
C ILE A 247 2.66 2.56 -7.50
N LEU A 248 3.45 1.50 -7.45
CA LEU A 248 3.14 0.24 -8.13
C LEU A 248 1.97 -0.49 -7.47
N ALA A 249 2.01 -0.67 -6.15
CA ALA A 249 0.92 -1.32 -5.42
C ALA A 249 -0.35 -0.46 -5.47
N GLY A 250 -0.22 0.86 -5.32
CA GLY A 250 -1.33 1.80 -5.41
C GLY A 250 -2.01 1.76 -6.77
N GLN A 251 -1.25 1.67 -7.87
CA GLN A 251 -1.81 1.52 -9.22
C GLN A 251 -2.61 0.21 -9.37
N VAL A 252 -2.10 -0.91 -8.84
CA VAL A 252 -2.82 -2.19 -8.89
C VAL A 252 -4.14 -2.11 -8.14
N VAL A 253 -4.12 -1.59 -6.90
CA VAL A 253 -5.32 -1.43 -6.08
C VAL A 253 -6.33 -0.51 -6.77
N LEU A 254 -5.88 0.66 -7.22
CA LEU A 254 -6.76 1.65 -7.85
C LEU A 254 -7.36 1.16 -9.17
N LYS A 255 -6.64 0.37 -9.97
CA LYS A 255 -7.23 -0.23 -11.18
C LYS A 255 -8.38 -1.16 -10.84
N ILE A 256 -8.22 -2.00 -9.82
CA ILE A 256 -9.28 -2.89 -9.35
C ILE A 256 -10.46 -2.07 -8.82
N ILE A 257 -10.21 -1.08 -7.96
CA ILE A 257 -11.26 -0.20 -7.41
C ILE A 257 -12.00 0.55 -8.52
N ASN A 258 -11.28 1.08 -9.50
CA ASN A 258 -11.85 1.84 -10.61
C ASN A 258 -12.74 0.96 -11.51
N GLU A 259 -12.41 -0.32 -11.70
CA GLU A 259 -13.29 -1.25 -12.42
C GLU A 259 -14.58 -1.58 -11.65
N ILE A 260 -14.58 -1.46 -10.32
CA ILE A 260 -15.72 -1.79 -9.46
C ILE A 260 -16.62 -0.57 -9.23
N ILE A 261 -16.03 0.54 -8.81
CA ILE A 261 -16.73 1.75 -8.37
C ILE A 261 -16.72 2.83 -9.46
N GLY A 262 -15.58 3.02 -10.16
CA GLY A 262 -15.44 4.00 -11.23
C GLY A 262 -15.70 5.44 -10.77
N ASP A 263 -15.24 5.80 -9.58
CA ASP A 263 -15.50 7.08 -8.94
C ASP A 263 -14.45 8.15 -9.29
N PRO A 264 -14.74 9.45 -9.12
CA PRO A 264 -13.80 10.49 -9.51
C PRO A 264 -12.47 10.46 -8.74
N LEU A 265 -12.45 9.98 -7.49
CA LEU A 265 -11.22 9.89 -6.71
C LEU A 265 -10.29 8.81 -7.28
N SER A 266 -10.80 7.63 -7.66
CA SER A 266 -9.96 6.59 -8.26
C SER A 266 -9.35 7.03 -9.58
N PHE A 267 -10.11 7.68 -10.47
CA PHE A 267 -9.57 8.28 -11.69
C PHE A 267 -8.51 9.35 -11.40
N PHE A 268 -8.77 10.27 -10.46
CA PHE A 268 -7.80 11.30 -10.08
C PHE A 268 -6.49 10.70 -9.58
N MET A 269 -6.58 9.74 -8.65
CA MET A 269 -5.39 9.10 -8.08
C MET A 269 -4.65 8.26 -9.13
N LEU A 270 -5.35 7.55 -10.01
CA LEU A 270 -4.72 6.86 -11.14
C LEU A 270 -4.00 7.84 -12.07
N GLY A 271 -4.61 8.99 -12.38
CA GLY A 271 -3.96 10.04 -13.17
C GLY A 271 -2.62 10.49 -12.58
N ASN A 272 -2.62 10.74 -11.26
CA ASN A 272 -1.39 11.09 -10.53
C ASN A 272 -0.32 9.99 -10.57
N LEU A 273 -0.71 8.72 -10.39
CA LEU A 273 0.25 7.61 -10.42
C LEU A 273 0.78 7.34 -11.83
N GLU A 274 -0.07 7.37 -12.85
CA GLU A 274 0.34 7.18 -14.25
C GLU A 274 1.28 8.30 -14.71
N TYR A 275 1.04 9.55 -14.27
CA TYR A 275 1.96 10.65 -14.54
C TYR A 275 3.34 10.40 -13.92
N ARG A 276 3.40 9.96 -12.66
CA ARG A 276 4.67 9.60 -11.99
C ARG A 276 5.39 8.41 -12.65
N LEU A 277 4.65 7.53 -13.32
CA LEU A 277 5.20 6.42 -14.11
C LEU A 277 5.58 6.84 -15.54
N GLY A 278 5.41 8.11 -15.91
CA GLY A 278 5.70 8.64 -17.25
C GLY A 278 4.65 8.31 -18.30
N LYS A 279 3.50 7.77 -17.93
CA LYS A 279 2.41 7.42 -18.87
C LYS A 279 1.43 8.57 -19.04
N VAL A 280 1.91 9.61 -19.72
CA VAL A 280 1.24 10.91 -19.87
C VAL A 280 -0.14 10.81 -20.51
N ASP A 281 -0.32 10.00 -21.54
CA ASP A 281 -1.60 9.90 -22.26
C ASP A 281 -2.68 9.31 -21.34
N THR A 282 -2.40 8.17 -20.70
CA THR A 282 -3.28 7.57 -19.71
C THR A 282 -3.53 8.48 -18.50
N ALA A 283 -2.55 9.28 -18.08
CA ALA A 283 -2.75 10.24 -17.01
C ALA A 283 -3.75 11.33 -17.41
N SER A 284 -3.62 11.85 -18.63
CA SER A 284 -4.51 12.87 -19.18
C SER A 284 -5.94 12.35 -19.36
N GLU A 285 -6.11 11.11 -19.84
CA GLU A 285 -7.41 10.44 -19.94
C GLU A 285 -8.07 10.29 -18.56
N ASN A 286 -7.32 9.81 -17.57
CA ASN A 286 -7.81 9.66 -16.20
C ASN A 286 -8.20 11.01 -15.58
N PHE A 287 -7.40 12.07 -15.77
CA PHE A 287 -7.78 13.40 -15.30
C PHE A 287 -9.02 13.94 -15.99
N ALA A 288 -9.20 13.70 -17.29
CA ALA A 288 -10.41 14.11 -18.01
C ALA A 288 -11.66 13.40 -17.48
N GLN A 289 -11.58 12.09 -17.18
CA GLN A 289 -12.68 11.35 -16.55
C GLN A 289 -12.98 11.87 -15.15
N ALA A 290 -11.95 12.12 -14.33
CA ALA A 290 -12.12 12.67 -12.99
C ALA A 290 -12.79 14.06 -13.02
N ILE A 291 -12.38 14.95 -13.94
CA ILE A 291 -13.01 16.27 -14.13
C ILE A 291 -14.50 16.11 -14.45
N MET A 292 -14.84 15.28 -15.44
CA MET A 292 -16.23 15.06 -15.85
C MET A 292 -17.11 14.55 -14.71
N LEU A 293 -16.58 13.61 -13.91
CA LEU A 293 -17.30 13.06 -12.75
C LEU A 293 -17.42 14.07 -11.60
N TYR A 294 -16.35 14.80 -11.25
CA TYR A 294 -16.43 15.84 -10.21
C TYR A 294 -17.35 16.99 -10.60
N GLU A 295 -17.40 17.38 -11.88
CA GLU A 295 -18.35 18.38 -12.38
C GLU A 295 -19.80 17.88 -12.27
N LYS A 296 -20.05 16.61 -12.60
CA LYS A 296 -21.36 15.96 -12.46
C LYS A 296 -21.81 15.89 -11.00
N GLU A 297 -20.89 15.57 -10.09
CA GLU A 297 -21.13 15.50 -8.64
C GLU A 297 -21.17 16.89 -7.98
N GLN A 298 -20.79 17.95 -8.70
CA GLN A 298 -20.64 19.31 -8.19
C GLN A 298 -19.61 19.41 -7.05
N ASP A 299 -18.66 18.48 -6.97
CA ASP A 299 -17.53 18.54 -6.02
C ASP A 299 -16.44 19.47 -6.56
N ARG A 300 -16.55 20.74 -6.19
CA ARG A 300 -15.62 21.79 -6.56
C ARG A 300 -14.23 21.60 -5.97
N LEU A 301 -14.13 20.99 -4.78
CA LEU A 301 -12.85 20.75 -4.15
C LEU A 301 -12.10 19.61 -4.86
N GLY A 302 -12.81 18.53 -5.19
CA GLY A 302 -12.30 17.46 -6.07
C GLY A 302 -11.79 18.03 -7.39
N LEU A 303 -12.61 18.85 -8.05
CA LEU A 303 -12.24 19.52 -9.30
C LEU A 303 -10.99 20.41 -9.15
N ALA A 304 -10.88 21.18 -8.07
CA ALA A 304 -9.69 22.01 -7.80
C ALA A 304 -8.41 21.17 -7.71
N ASN A 305 -8.48 20.03 -7.01
CA ASN A 305 -7.34 19.11 -6.88
C ASN A 305 -6.93 18.52 -8.24
N VAL A 306 -7.89 18.13 -9.08
CA VAL A 306 -7.57 17.62 -10.42
C VAL A 306 -6.98 18.70 -11.31
N GLN A 307 -7.52 19.93 -11.27
CA GLN A 307 -6.98 21.05 -12.04
C GLN A 307 -5.55 21.40 -11.61
N HIS A 308 -5.24 21.36 -10.31
CA HIS A 308 -3.88 21.56 -9.81
C HIS A 308 -2.92 20.49 -10.37
N SER A 309 -3.25 19.20 -10.25
CA SER A 309 -2.41 18.13 -10.79
C SER A 309 -2.31 18.12 -12.32
N LEU A 310 -3.37 18.55 -13.02
CA LEU A 310 -3.34 18.74 -14.47
C LEU A 310 -2.38 19.88 -14.86
N GLY A 311 -2.34 20.95 -14.06
CA GLY A 311 -1.36 22.03 -14.20
C GLY A 311 0.07 21.54 -14.06
N GLU A 312 0.35 20.69 -13.06
CA GLU A 312 1.67 20.07 -12.87
C GLU A 312 2.06 19.17 -14.05
N LEU A 313 1.11 18.37 -14.56
CA LEU A 313 1.32 17.55 -15.75
C LEU A 313 1.65 18.42 -16.96
N LYS A 314 0.88 19.49 -17.19
CA LYS A 314 1.07 20.39 -18.34
C LYS A 314 2.39 21.14 -18.27
N LEU A 315 2.78 21.56 -17.07
CA LEU A 315 4.09 22.17 -16.84
C LEU A 315 5.22 21.18 -17.15
N GLY A 316 5.10 19.91 -16.71
CA GLY A 316 6.07 18.85 -17.03
C GLY A 316 6.21 18.57 -18.54
N LEU A 317 5.18 18.89 -19.33
CA LEU A 317 5.20 18.79 -20.80
C LEU A 317 5.71 20.06 -21.50
N GLY A 318 6.03 21.13 -20.75
CA GLY A 318 6.38 22.44 -21.32
C GLY A 318 5.19 23.20 -21.89
N GLU A 319 3.95 22.78 -21.59
CA GLU A 319 2.72 23.48 -22.01
C GLU A 319 2.38 24.61 -21.02
N GLU A 320 3.28 25.57 -20.85
CA GLU A 320 3.26 26.62 -19.81
C GLU A 320 1.94 27.42 -19.77
N VAL A 321 1.39 27.79 -20.93
CA VAL A 321 0.12 28.54 -21.01
C VAL A 321 -1.03 27.73 -20.43
N LYS A 322 -1.14 26.44 -20.79
CA LYS A 322 -2.20 25.57 -20.28
C LYS A 322 -1.99 25.21 -18.82
N ALA A 323 -0.73 25.08 -18.39
CA ALA A 323 -0.40 24.90 -16.98
C ALA A 323 -0.92 26.09 -16.15
N ARG A 324 -0.66 27.32 -16.60
CA ARG A 324 -1.17 28.54 -15.97
C ARG A 324 -2.70 28.54 -15.88
N GLU A 325 -3.39 28.24 -16.97
CA GLU A 325 -4.86 28.16 -17.00
C GLU A 325 -5.40 27.15 -15.98
N SER A 326 -4.81 25.96 -15.91
CA SER A 326 -5.18 24.92 -14.94
C SER A 326 -4.91 25.34 -13.49
N PHE A 327 -3.76 25.97 -13.20
CA PHE A 327 -3.46 26.45 -11.86
C PHE A 327 -4.34 27.61 -11.42
N GLU A 328 -4.65 28.58 -12.29
CA GLU A 328 -5.58 29.68 -11.98
C GLU A 328 -7.00 29.15 -11.73
N LYS A 329 -7.45 28.16 -12.52
CA LYS A 329 -8.75 27.50 -12.27
C LYS A 329 -8.75 26.78 -10.92
N ALA A 330 -7.66 26.10 -10.55
CA ALA A 330 -7.54 25.46 -9.24
C ALA A 330 -7.58 26.50 -8.10
N LYS A 331 -6.82 27.59 -8.23
CA LYS A 331 -6.79 28.72 -7.29
C LYS A 331 -8.17 29.33 -7.07
N GLU A 332 -8.89 29.65 -8.15
CA GLU A 332 -10.26 30.20 -8.07
C GLU A 332 -11.21 29.25 -7.32
N LEU A 333 -11.14 27.94 -7.60
CA LEU A 333 -11.96 26.95 -6.93
C LEU A 333 -11.60 26.81 -5.45
N TYR A 334 -10.30 26.80 -5.10
CA TYR A 334 -9.88 26.77 -3.70
C TYR A 334 -10.30 28.03 -2.92
N GLU A 335 -10.27 29.21 -3.54
CA GLU A 335 -10.79 30.44 -2.94
C GLU A 335 -12.29 30.34 -2.65
N LYS A 336 -13.07 29.84 -3.62
CA LYS A 336 -14.52 29.62 -3.46
C LYS A 336 -14.86 28.61 -2.36
N GLU A 337 -14.09 27.54 -2.25
CA GLU A 337 -14.23 26.50 -1.23
C GLU A 337 -13.55 26.86 0.10
N GLN A 338 -12.94 28.05 0.19
CA GLN A 338 -12.20 28.54 1.36
C GLN A 338 -11.07 27.59 1.81
N ASN A 339 -10.54 26.77 0.90
CA ASN A 339 -9.48 25.83 1.18
C ASN A 339 -8.11 26.53 1.15
N GLN A 340 -7.66 27.02 2.30
CA GLN A 340 -6.44 27.83 2.42
C GLN A 340 -5.17 27.05 2.03
N LEU A 341 -5.09 25.76 2.37
CA LEU A 341 -3.94 24.92 2.02
C LEU A 341 -3.87 24.65 0.51
N GLY A 342 -4.99 24.33 -0.12
CA GLY A 342 -5.08 24.14 -1.57
C GLY A 342 -4.75 25.43 -2.32
N LEU A 343 -5.26 26.56 -1.83
CA LEU A 343 -4.93 27.89 -2.37
C LEU A 343 -3.43 28.17 -2.28
N ALA A 344 -2.80 27.91 -1.13
CA ALA A 344 -1.36 28.09 -0.96
C ALA A 344 -0.55 27.18 -1.90
N ASN A 345 -0.98 25.92 -2.11
CA ASN A 345 -0.34 25.01 -3.06
C ASN A 345 -0.44 25.53 -4.51
N ALA A 346 -1.62 26.01 -4.92
CA ALA A 346 -1.82 26.56 -6.26
C ALA A 346 -1.00 27.83 -6.49
N LEU A 347 -0.94 28.73 -5.50
CA LEU A 347 -0.08 29.92 -5.54
C LEU A 347 1.41 29.56 -5.61
N LEU A 348 1.85 28.56 -4.86
CA LEU A 348 3.24 28.09 -4.94
C LEU A 348 3.59 27.57 -6.33
N SER A 349 2.69 26.79 -6.95
CA SER A 349 2.87 26.29 -8.33
C SER A 349 2.84 27.41 -9.37
N LEU A 350 1.94 28.38 -9.23
CA LEU A 350 1.89 29.58 -10.08
C LEU A 350 3.17 30.40 -9.94
N GLY A 351 3.63 30.65 -8.72
CA GLY A 351 4.85 31.40 -8.47
C GLY A 351 6.08 30.76 -9.12
N ASP A 352 6.19 29.42 -9.10
CA ASP A 352 7.27 28.72 -9.79
C ASP A 352 7.16 28.79 -11.30
N LEU A 353 5.95 28.70 -11.85
CA LEU A 353 5.70 28.92 -13.27
C LEU A 353 6.07 30.34 -13.70
N GLU A 354 5.64 31.36 -12.97
CA GLU A 354 5.97 32.77 -13.25
C GLU A 354 7.48 33.03 -13.15
N ARG A 355 8.15 32.40 -12.17
CA ARG A 355 9.61 32.46 -12.04
C ARG A 355 10.32 31.87 -13.26
N GLN A 356 9.86 30.72 -13.76
CA GLN A 356 10.41 30.07 -14.96
C GLN A 356 10.21 30.94 -16.21
N LEU A 357 9.09 31.67 -16.28
CA LEU A 357 8.75 32.59 -17.36
C LEU A 357 9.45 33.96 -17.26
N GLY A 358 10.17 34.24 -16.17
CA GLY A 358 10.86 35.51 -15.94
C GLY A 358 9.98 36.62 -15.36
N GLU A 359 8.74 36.33 -14.99
CA GLU A 359 7.78 37.25 -14.36
C GLU A 359 8.04 37.34 -12.85
N LEU A 360 9.27 37.74 -12.48
CA LEU A 360 9.81 37.61 -11.11
C LEU A 360 9.02 38.40 -10.05
N GLY A 361 8.34 39.48 -10.44
CA GLY A 361 7.47 40.25 -9.54
C GLY A 361 6.24 39.45 -9.10
N LYS A 362 5.53 38.84 -10.06
CA LYS A 362 4.36 37.99 -9.79
C LYS A 362 4.76 36.75 -9.00
N ALA A 363 5.88 36.13 -9.38
CA ALA A 363 6.43 34.99 -8.64
C ALA A 363 6.64 35.31 -7.15
N ARG A 364 7.20 36.48 -6.84
CA ARG A 364 7.39 36.93 -5.45
C ARG A 364 6.05 37.11 -4.74
N GLU A 365 5.08 37.77 -5.36
CA GLU A 365 3.75 38.00 -4.78
C GLU A 365 3.04 36.68 -4.46
N ASP A 366 3.05 35.73 -5.39
CA ASP A 366 2.42 34.43 -5.21
C ASP A 366 3.10 33.60 -4.11
N TYR A 367 4.44 33.58 -4.08
CA TYR A 367 5.19 32.89 -3.04
C TYR A 367 4.99 33.49 -1.65
N GLU A 368 4.98 34.82 -1.52
CA GLU A 368 4.72 35.49 -0.24
C GLU A 368 3.31 35.20 0.27
N ARG A 369 2.30 35.26 -0.62
CA ARG A 369 0.93 34.91 -0.25
C ARG A 369 0.80 33.43 0.14
N ALA A 370 1.48 32.51 -0.55
CA ALA A 370 1.53 31.11 -0.15
C ALA A 370 2.18 30.93 1.23
N LYS A 371 3.28 31.64 1.51
CA LYS A 371 3.98 31.64 2.80
C LYS A 371 3.05 32.06 3.94
N GLU A 372 2.34 33.18 3.79
CA GLU A 372 1.39 33.69 4.79
C GLU A 372 0.27 32.69 5.09
N LEU A 373 -0.26 32.04 4.05
CA LEU A 373 -1.30 31.02 4.21
C LEU A 373 -0.77 29.79 4.96
N TYR A 374 0.43 29.29 4.64
CA TYR A 374 1.01 28.17 5.38
C TYR A 374 1.34 28.52 6.83
N GLU A 375 1.78 29.76 7.12
CA GLU A 375 1.96 30.25 8.48
C GLU A 375 0.65 30.22 9.26
N ARG A 376 -0.44 30.73 8.66
CA ARG A 376 -1.78 30.76 9.27
C ARG A 376 -2.31 29.35 9.56
N GLU A 377 -2.13 28.43 8.62
CA GLU A 377 -2.53 27.02 8.75
C GLU A 377 -1.55 26.18 9.59
N GLN A 378 -0.47 26.80 10.09
CA GLN A 378 0.59 26.17 10.87
C GLN A 378 1.24 24.96 10.16
N ASN A 379 1.25 24.95 8.83
CA ASN A 379 1.83 23.88 8.02
C ASN A 379 3.34 24.12 7.83
N GLN A 380 4.14 23.72 8.82
CA GLN A 380 5.57 24.03 8.89
C GLN A 380 6.38 23.46 7.71
N LEU A 381 6.06 22.25 7.25
CA LEU A 381 6.75 21.62 6.11
C LEU A 381 6.50 22.37 4.80
N SER A 382 5.27 22.79 4.55
CA SER A 382 4.91 23.53 3.34
C SER A 382 5.41 24.98 3.39
N LEU A 383 5.42 25.57 4.58
CA LEU A 383 6.06 26.86 4.85
C LEU A 383 7.56 26.83 4.54
N ALA A 384 8.28 25.81 5.01
CA ALA A 384 9.70 25.63 4.72
C ALA A 384 9.95 25.50 3.20
N HIS A 385 9.04 24.83 2.49
CA HIS A 385 9.13 24.71 1.04
C HIS A 385 8.93 26.05 0.33
N ALA A 386 7.91 26.83 0.74
CA ALA A 386 7.68 28.17 0.20
C ALA A 386 8.87 29.12 0.45
N LEU A 387 9.46 29.07 1.64
CA LEU A 387 10.67 29.82 1.99
C LEU A 387 11.87 29.42 1.11
N LYS A 388 12.03 28.15 0.80
CA LYS A 388 13.05 27.70 -0.15
C LYS A 388 12.86 28.32 -1.53
N PHE A 389 11.62 28.33 -2.04
CA PHE A 389 11.31 28.95 -3.35
C PHE A 389 11.55 30.46 -3.36
N LEU A 390 11.17 31.16 -2.28
CA LEU A 390 11.52 32.57 -2.08
C LEU A 390 13.04 32.78 -2.07
N GLY A 391 13.78 31.95 -1.34
CA GLY A 391 15.23 32.01 -1.29
C GLY A 391 15.88 31.83 -2.67
N ASP A 392 15.39 30.88 -3.47
CA ASP A 392 15.85 30.68 -4.84
C ASP A 392 15.55 31.88 -5.75
N LEU A 393 14.35 32.47 -5.63
CA LEU A 393 13.94 33.64 -6.38
C LEU A 393 14.83 34.85 -6.04
N GLU A 394 15.04 35.11 -4.75
CA GLU A 394 15.83 36.24 -4.27
C GLU A 394 17.31 36.10 -4.60
N ALA A 395 17.84 34.87 -4.52
CA ALA A 395 19.17 34.57 -5.02
C ALA A 395 19.31 34.86 -6.53
N GLY A 396 18.30 34.49 -7.32
CA GLY A 396 18.25 34.78 -8.75
C GLY A 396 18.29 36.28 -9.07
N LEU A 397 17.63 37.08 -8.22
CA LEU A 397 17.59 38.54 -8.27
C LEU A 397 18.85 39.23 -7.71
N GLY A 398 19.74 38.50 -7.05
CA GLY A 398 20.94 39.06 -6.40
C GLY A 398 20.69 39.64 -4.99
N GLU A 399 19.51 39.42 -4.42
CA GLU A 399 19.13 39.85 -3.07
C GLU A 399 19.67 38.88 -2.01
N VAL A 400 21.01 38.82 -1.90
CA VAL A 400 21.74 37.80 -1.14
C VAL A 400 21.31 37.70 0.33
N VAL A 401 21.01 38.84 0.97
CA VAL A 401 20.63 38.87 2.39
C VAL A 401 19.27 38.20 2.60
N LYS A 402 18.27 38.57 1.79
CA LYS A 402 16.92 38.03 1.93
C LYS A 402 16.85 36.54 1.54
N ALA A 403 17.62 36.15 0.51
CA ALA A 403 17.75 34.75 0.13
C ALA A 403 18.29 33.90 1.28
N ARG A 404 19.32 34.40 1.98
CA ARG A 404 19.91 33.74 3.15
C ARG A 404 18.91 33.60 4.29
N GLU A 405 18.20 34.67 4.64
CA GLU A 405 17.17 34.64 5.69
C GLU A 405 16.10 33.58 5.39
N SER A 406 15.66 33.52 4.13
CA SER A 406 14.69 32.52 3.66
C SER A 406 15.21 31.09 3.78
N TYR A 407 16.45 30.82 3.37
CA TYR A 407 17.06 29.48 3.49
C TYR A 407 17.31 29.07 4.94
N GLU A 408 17.81 29.96 5.79
CA GLU A 408 18.06 29.69 7.21
C GLU A 408 16.75 29.29 7.92
N ARG A 409 15.69 30.06 7.69
CA ARG A 409 14.36 29.77 8.26
C ARG A 409 13.79 28.46 7.72
N ALA A 410 13.95 28.16 6.43
CA ALA A 410 13.52 26.88 5.86
C ALA A 410 14.24 25.68 6.49
N ILE A 411 15.56 25.78 6.70
CA ILE A 411 16.37 24.74 7.36
C ILE A 411 15.93 24.53 8.80
N GLU A 412 15.69 25.60 9.56
CA GLU A 412 15.21 25.52 10.94
C GLU A 412 13.89 24.74 11.04
N LEU A 413 12.95 25.05 10.14
CA LEU A 413 11.66 24.36 10.08
C LEU A 413 11.81 22.88 9.70
N TYR A 414 12.62 22.54 8.68
CA TYR A 414 12.85 21.14 8.33
C TYR A 414 13.55 20.35 9.44
N LYS A 415 14.47 20.96 10.19
CA LYS A 415 15.08 20.32 11.37
C LYS A 415 14.07 20.06 12.47
N LYS A 416 13.20 21.03 12.76
CA LYS A 416 12.13 20.89 13.75
C LYS A 416 11.16 19.76 13.40
N GLU A 417 10.84 19.62 12.12
CA GLU A 417 9.98 18.56 11.57
C GLU A 417 10.75 17.25 11.27
N GLN A 418 12.03 17.16 11.62
CA GLN A 418 12.91 16.01 11.40
C GLN A 418 12.98 15.53 9.92
N SER A 419 12.77 16.44 8.97
CA SER A 419 12.80 16.17 7.53
C SER A 419 14.20 16.38 6.95
N GLN A 420 15.02 15.34 7.01
CA GLN A 420 16.39 15.37 6.48
C GLN A 420 16.46 15.61 4.97
N LEU A 421 15.49 15.09 4.21
CA LEU A 421 15.41 15.30 2.76
C LEU A 421 15.13 16.76 2.42
N GLY A 422 14.17 17.39 3.13
CA GLY A 422 13.85 18.80 2.97
C GLY A 422 15.06 19.68 3.28
N GLU A 423 15.72 19.43 4.42
CA GLU A 423 16.95 20.13 4.80
C GLU A 423 18.03 20.02 3.70
N GLY A 424 18.31 18.81 3.21
CA GLY A 424 19.32 18.60 2.16
C GLY A 424 18.98 19.32 0.85
N HIS A 425 17.69 19.40 0.49
CA HIS A 425 17.24 20.14 -0.70
C HIS A 425 17.48 21.65 -0.57
N VAL A 426 17.19 22.22 0.61
CA VAL A 426 17.45 23.65 0.87
C VAL A 426 18.94 23.93 0.85
N GLN A 427 19.75 23.12 1.55
CA GLN A 427 21.20 23.27 1.59
C GLN A 427 21.82 23.19 0.19
N LYS A 428 21.38 22.24 -0.63
CA LYS A 428 21.82 22.14 -2.02
C LYS A 428 21.49 23.41 -2.80
N SER A 429 20.26 23.92 -2.65
CA SER A 429 19.81 25.12 -3.36
C SER A 429 20.61 26.36 -2.93
N TRP A 430 20.86 26.49 -1.63
CA TRP A 430 21.69 27.55 -1.04
C TRP A 430 23.16 27.48 -1.52
N VAL A 431 23.77 26.29 -1.55
CA VAL A 431 25.15 26.13 -2.08
C VAL A 431 25.22 26.42 -3.58
N CYS A 432 24.17 26.07 -4.35
CA CYS A 432 24.12 26.38 -5.78
C CYS A 432 23.98 27.89 -6.03
N SER A 433 23.12 28.58 -5.30
CA SER A 433 22.90 30.02 -5.46
C SER A 433 24.14 30.83 -5.11
N THR A 434 24.83 30.49 -4.02
CA THR A 434 26.07 31.16 -3.60
C THR A 434 27.19 31.05 -4.63
N LYS A 435 27.39 29.86 -5.20
CA LYS A 435 28.35 29.66 -6.30
C LYS A 435 28.01 30.49 -7.54
N CYS A 436 26.72 30.57 -7.90
CA CYS A 436 26.28 31.38 -9.04
C CYS A 436 26.52 32.87 -8.83
N VAL A 437 26.26 33.40 -7.62
CA VAL A 437 26.52 34.80 -7.27
C VAL A 437 28.02 35.09 -7.29
N ASN A 438 28.85 34.21 -6.72
CA ASN A 438 30.30 34.36 -6.72
C ASN A 438 30.90 34.33 -8.14
N GLY A 439 30.39 33.49 -9.02
CA GLY A 439 30.79 33.44 -10.43
C GLY A 439 30.48 34.72 -11.20
N ARG A 440 29.31 35.35 -10.94
CA ARG A 440 28.95 36.65 -11.55
C ARG A 440 29.85 37.79 -11.05
N ASN A 441 30.18 37.81 -9.76
CA ASN A 441 31.05 38.83 -9.17
C ASN A 441 32.51 38.73 -9.66
N GLN A 442 33.01 37.54 -10.00
CA GLN A 442 34.36 37.39 -10.57
C GLN A 442 34.48 37.95 -11.99
N THR A 443 33.36 38.07 -12.73
CA THR A 443 33.34 38.67 -14.08
C THR A 443 33.14 40.18 -14.11
N GLY A 444 32.91 40.82 -12.94
CA GLY A 444 32.71 42.27 -12.85
C GLY A 444 32.89 42.80 -11.43
N SER A 445 34.09 43.34 -11.15
CA SER A 445 34.48 44.08 -9.93
C SER A 445 34.56 43.29 -8.60
N ARG A 446 35.58 43.64 -7.80
CA ARG A 446 36.11 42.93 -6.61
C ARG A 446 35.06 42.38 -5.63
N PRO A 447 35.32 41.22 -4.97
CA PRO A 447 34.44 40.70 -3.93
C PRO A 447 34.45 41.64 -2.70
N SER A 448 33.27 41.97 -2.20
CA SER A 448 33.09 42.55 -0.88
C SER A 448 33.31 41.46 0.19
N ASN A 449 34.01 41.79 1.27
CA ASN A 449 34.43 40.91 2.37
C ASN A 449 33.29 40.25 3.19
N LEU A 450 32.07 40.14 2.67
CA LEU A 450 30.92 39.53 3.34
C LEU A 450 30.74 38.03 3.03
N MET A 451 31.60 37.44 2.20
CA MET A 451 31.38 36.12 1.59
C MET A 451 32.31 34.99 2.03
N GLU A 452 33.22 35.20 2.99
CA GLU A 452 34.13 34.13 3.45
C GLU A 452 33.54 33.16 4.48
N ASN A 453 32.36 33.44 5.06
CA ASN A 453 31.71 32.59 6.07
C ASN A 453 30.54 31.75 5.54
N TRP A 454 30.60 31.26 4.29
CA TRP A 454 29.50 30.52 3.63
C TRP A 454 29.71 29.00 3.53
N LEU A 455 30.71 28.46 4.25
CA LEU A 455 30.96 27.03 4.47
C LEU A 455 31.20 26.81 5.96
#